data_AF-A0A093Y341-F1
#
_entry.id   AF-A0A093Y341-F1
#
_cell.length_a   1.000
_cell.length_b   1.000
_cell.length_c   1.000
_cell.angle_alpha   90.00
_cell.angle_beta   90.00
_cell.angle_gamma   90.00
#
_symmetry.space_group_name_H-M   'P 1'
#
loop_
_entity.id
_entity.type
_entity.pdbx_description
1 polymer ?
#
loop_
_entity_poly.entity_id
_entity_poly.type
_entity_poly.pdbx_seq_one_letter_code
_entity_poly.pdbx_strand_id
1 'polypeptide(L)'
;PHVPAKTLSPLNLLSIFSCVLTWAIFAVSLYNKDAIACLALIAISLVSTIVGYASLWSPQLMKRTSATKVPKGDVVIRTREGAFVVVKCEEAVARELYSGTEECTYLVHSVRMYRTLIGVATFILMVAVVLLGNCNFNQQAAIGSAYIVLNGLYWAASLVPKKEFWDLGLYDTEDITPDDCRDADRAREGGEPDDFPSFTRSMWYAIRETGEVEWVQKSGAAPQTEKWGKWLGKAKEVVKERKPGWKAWKAVGEKDAVFAEGEVEEEDVVMPAEVGEGVLNGDTM
;
A
#
# COMPACT_ATOMS: atom_id res chain seq x y z
N PRO A 1 -15.84 -10.82 9.02
CA PRO A 1 -15.04 -11.84 8.31
C PRO A 1 -13.62 -11.73 8.86
N HIS A 2 -12.97 -12.83 9.21
CA HIS A 2 -11.59 -12.81 9.69
C HIS A 2 -10.70 -13.23 8.51
N VAL A 3 -9.68 -12.45 8.16
CA VAL A 3 -8.68 -12.87 7.16
C VAL A 3 -7.63 -13.71 7.91
N PRO A 4 -7.62 -15.03 7.80
CA PRO A 4 -6.67 -15.85 8.53
C PRO A 4 -5.27 -15.71 7.94
N ALA A 5 -4.26 -15.93 8.77
CA ALA A 5 -2.92 -16.19 8.27
C ALA A 5 -2.95 -17.50 7.48
N LYS A 6 -2.18 -17.55 6.39
CA LYS A 6 -2.01 -18.79 5.61
C LYS A 6 -1.46 -19.89 6.53
N THR A 7 -1.99 -21.11 6.42
CA THR A 7 -1.61 -22.22 7.31
C THR A 7 -0.09 -22.47 7.30
N LEU A 8 0.53 -22.39 6.12
CA LEU A 8 1.99 -22.44 5.90
C LEU A 8 2.62 -21.05 5.70
N SER A 9 2.16 -20.05 6.45
CA SER A 9 2.83 -18.75 6.50
C SER A 9 4.27 -18.91 7.01
N PRO A 10 5.26 -18.18 6.47
CA PRO A 10 6.62 -18.16 7.01
C PRO A 10 6.67 -17.89 8.52
N LEU A 11 5.73 -17.09 9.04
CA LEU A 11 5.61 -16.83 10.47
C LEU A 11 5.21 -18.08 11.25
N ASN A 12 4.26 -18.88 10.75
CA ASN A 12 3.84 -20.11 11.42
C ASN A 12 4.98 -21.13 11.45
N LEU A 13 5.72 -21.29 10.34
CA LEU A 13 6.90 -22.15 10.29
C LEU A 13 7.96 -21.71 11.30
N LEU A 14 8.21 -20.41 11.40
CA LEU A 14 9.14 -19.84 12.40
C LEU A 14 8.65 -20.04 13.83
N SER A 15 7.36 -19.88 14.09
CA SER A 15 6.77 -20.16 15.40
C SER A 15 6.93 -21.63 15.77
N ILE A 16 6.67 -22.57 14.86
CA ILE A 16 6.89 -24.01 15.11
C ILE A 16 8.37 -24.28 15.37
N PHE A 17 9.27 -23.74 14.55
CA PHE A 17 10.72 -23.88 14.72
C PHE A 17 11.19 -23.33 16.08
N SER A 18 10.72 -22.14 16.48
CA SER A 18 11.03 -21.56 17.79
C SER A 18 10.53 -22.44 18.95
N CYS A 19 9.36 -23.06 18.80
CA CYS A 19 8.82 -23.97 19.81
C CYS A 19 9.71 -25.21 19.95
N VAL A 20 10.07 -25.84 18.82
CA VAL A 20 10.97 -27.01 18.80
C VAL A 20 12.34 -26.66 19.39
N LEU A 21 12.89 -25.49 19.05
CA LEU A 21 14.18 -25.02 19.56
C LEU A 21 14.13 -24.82 21.08
N THR A 22 13.07 -24.21 21.61
CA THR A 22 12.87 -24.05 23.05
C THR A 22 12.81 -25.41 23.77
N TRP A 23 12.08 -26.38 23.21
CA TRP A 23 12.04 -27.75 23.76
C TRP A 23 13.41 -28.44 23.75
N ALA A 24 14.18 -28.27 22.67
CA ALA A 24 15.52 -28.82 22.56
C ALA A 24 16.46 -28.24 23.63
N ILE A 25 16.47 -26.91 23.80
CA ILE A 25 17.29 -26.24 24.82
C ILE A 25 16.84 -26.67 26.23
N PHE A 26 15.53 -26.78 26.46
CA PHE A 26 15.00 -27.24 27.74
C PHE A 26 15.45 -28.68 28.08
N ALA A 27 15.40 -29.60 27.11
CA ALA A 27 15.88 -30.97 27.30
C ALA A 27 17.40 -31.02 27.60
N VAL A 28 18.19 -30.20 26.90
CA VAL A 28 19.63 -30.06 27.15
C VAL A 28 19.90 -29.46 28.54
N SER A 29 19.05 -28.54 29.00
CA SER A 29 19.12 -27.97 30.35
C SER A 29 18.87 -29.01 31.45
N LEU A 30 17.91 -29.91 31.24
CA LEU A 30 17.65 -31.03 32.15
C LEU A 30 18.82 -32.01 32.17
N TYR A 31 19.37 -32.35 31.01
CA TYR A 31 20.53 -33.24 30.90
C TYR A 31 21.75 -32.68 31.64
N ASN A 32 22.00 -31.38 31.49
CA ASN A 32 23.10 -30.67 32.16
C ASN A 32 22.82 -30.36 33.63
N LYS A 33 21.65 -30.75 34.18
CA LYS A 33 21.22 -30.51 35.56
C LYS A 33 21.24 -29.03 35.97
N ASP A 34 20.95 -28.14 35.02
CA ASP A 34 20.89 -26.70 35.27
C ASP A 34 19.45 -26.28 35.59
N ALA A 35 19.12 -26.26 36.88
CA ALA A 35 17.79 -25.90 37.35
C ALA A 35 17.46 -24.41 37.11
N ILE A 36 18.47 -23.54 37.15
CA ILE A 36 18.29 -22.09 36.97
C ILE A 36 17.92 -21.80 35.51
N ALA A 37 18.59 -22.43 34.56
CA ALA A 37 18.22 -22.34 33.14
C ALA A 37 16.81 -22.87 32.87
N CYS A 38 16.40 -23.97 33.51
CA CYS A 38 15.03 -24.48 33.38
C CYS A 38 13.99 -23.46 33.87
N LEU A 39 14.21 -22.85 35.04
CA LEU A 39 13.32 -21.81 35.58
C LEU A 39 13.27 -20.57 34.69
N ALA A 40 14.41 -20.15 34.14
CA ALA A 40 14.48 -19.04 33.19
C ALA A 40 13.66 -19.32 31.93
N LEU A 41 13.80 -20.51 31.33
CA LEU A 41 13.04 -20.91 30.13
C LEU A 41 11.53 -20.99 30.39
N ILE A 42 11.11 -21.50 31.55
CA ILE A 42 9.70 -21.52 31.96
C ILE A 42 9.17 -20.09 32.08
N ALA A 43 9.92 -19.20 32.75
CA ALA A 43 9.54 -17.81 32.91
C ALA A 43 9.42 -17.08 31.55
N ILE A 44 10.39 -17.25 30.65
CA ILE A 44 10.34 -16.68 29.30
C ILE A 44 9.14 -17.21 28.51
N SER A 45 8.86 -18.51 28.58
CA SER A 45 7.72 -19.12 27.89
C SER A 45 6.38 -18.57 28.41
N LEU A 46 6.29 -18.34 29.72
CA LEU A 46 5.12 -17.71 30.34
C LEU A 46 4.95 -16.27 29.86
N VAL A 47 6.04 -15.49 29.79
CA VAL A 47 6.04 -14.12 29.24
C VAL A 47 5.52 -14.12 27.81
N SER A 48 6.06 -14.96 26.94
CA SER A 48 5.61 -15.07 25.54
C SER A 48 4.12 -15.41 25.43
N THR A 49 3.62 -16.28 26.31
CA THR A 49 2.19 -16.65 26.36
C THR A 49 1.31 -15.48 26.79
N ILE A 50 1.70 -14.74 27.84
CA ILE A 50 0.95 -13.58 28.35
C ILE A 50 0.92 -12.46 27.30
N VAL A 51 2.07 -12.15 26.70
CA VAL A 51 2.18 -11.12 25.66
C VAL A 51 1.40 -11.54 24.41
N GLY A 52 1.49 -12.80 23.99
CA GLY A 52 0.73 -13.32 22.85
C GLY A 52 -0.78 -13.22 23.08
N TYR A 53 -1.25 -13.56 24.27
CA TYR A 53 -2.66 -13.43 24.65
C TYR A 53 -3.11 -11.97 24.69
N ALA A 54 -2.32 -11.07 25.28
CA ALA A 54 -2.62 -9.64 25.35
C ALA A 54 -2.64 -8.98 23.97
N SER A 55 -1.79 -9.45 23.06
CA SER A 55 -1.65 -8.93 21.69
C SER A 55 -2.50 -9.66 20.67
N LEU A 56 -3.40 -10.57 21.08
CA LEU A 56 -4.30 -11.22 20.12
C LEU A 56 -5.33 -10.19 19.65
N TRP A 57 -5.30 -9.87 18.35
CA TRP A 57 -6.18 -8.89 17.73
C TRP A 57 -6.85 -9.46 16.49
N SER A 58 -8.02 -8.89 16.16
CA SER A 58 -8.71 -9.13 14.90
C SER A 58 -9.09 -7.80 14.24
N PRO A 59 -8.92 -7.68 12.91
CA PRO A 59 -9.28 -6.45 12.20
C PRO A 59 -10.79 -6.23 12.26
N GLN A 60 -11.22 -5.02 12.60
CA GLN A 60 -12.62 -4.65 12.55
C GLN A 60 -12.97 -4.17 11.14
N LEU A 61 -13.43 -5.09 10.30
CA LEU A 61 -13.94 -4.73 8.98
C LEU A 61 -15.21 -3.88 9.13
N MET A 62 -15.23 -2.71 8.49
CA MET A 62 -16.42 -1.89 8.46
C MET A 62 -17.58 -2.69 7.85
N LYS A 63 -18.69 -2.79 8.58
CA LYS A 63 -19.92 -3.41 8.10
C LYS A 63 -20.97 -2.35 7.79
N ARG A 64 -21.87 -2.70 6.89
CA ARG A 64 -22.96 -1.82 6.51
C ARG A 64 -24.12 -1.94 7.49
N THR A 65 -24.63 -0.79 7.97
CA THR A 65 -25.78 -0.74 8.89
C THR A 65 -27.13 -0.65 8.15
N SER A 66 -27.14 -0.20 6.88
CA SER A 66 -28.36 -0.01 6.07
C SER A 66 -28.34 -0.89 4.81
N ALA A 67 -29.51 -1.33 4.33
CA ALA A 67 -29.66 -2.27 3.20
C ALA A 67 -29.96 -1.60 1.84
N THR A 68 -29.85 -0.28 1.71
CA THR A 68 -30.19 0.46 0.47
C THR A 68 -29.34 0.01 -0.75
N LYS A 69 -29.83 0.10 -1.98
CA LYS A 69 -28.96 -0.16 -3.15
C LYS A 69 -27.93 0.97 -3.30
N VAL A 70 -26.63 0.64 -3.34
CA VAL A 70 -25.52 1.59 -3.54
C VAL A 70 -24.88 1.39 -4.92
N PRO A 71 -24.27 2.45 -5.49
CA PRO A 71 -23.49 2.32 -6.73
C PRO A 71 -22.25 1.44 -6.52
N LYS A 72 -21.59 1.07 -7.62
CA LYS A 72 -20.35 0.27 -7.59
C LYS A 72 -19.24 1.00 -6.83
N GLY A 73 -18.34 0.23 -6.22
CA GLY A 73 -17.25 0.72 -5.39
C GLY A 73 -15.91 0.83 -6.11
N ASP A 74 -15.91 1.15 -7.40
CA ASP A 74 -14.67 1.18 -8.19
C ASP A 74 -13.65 2.17 -7.58
N VAL A 75 -12.40 1.73 -7.41
CA VAL A 75 -11.32 2.53 -6.82
C VAL A 75 -10.21 2.76 -7.83
N VAL A 76 -9.75 4.02 -7.94
CA VAL A 76 -8.58 4.37 -8.75
C VAL A 76 -7.44 4.77 -7.84
N ILE A 77 -6.31 4.08 -7.96
CA ILE A 77 -5.10 4.33 -7.17
C ILE A 77 -4.07 4.96 -8.09
N ARG A 78 -3.61 6.16 -7.72
CA ARG A 78 -2.49 6.85 -8.37
C ARG A 78 -1.20 6.57 -7.59
N THR A 79 -0.19 6.02 -8.24
CA THR A 79 1.14 5.84 -7.64
C THR A 79 1.97 7.12 -7.73
N ARG A 80 3.04 7.21 -6.93
CA ARG A 80 3.99 8.33 -7.00
C ARG A 80 4.75 8.38 -8.33
N GLU A 81 4.91 7.24 -8.99
CA GLU A 81 5.57 7.10 -10.29
C GLU A 81 4.65 7.47 -11.47
N GLY A 82 3.41 7.90 -11.20
CA GLY A 82 2.46 8.30 -12.25
C GLY A 82 1.74 7.14 -12.93
N ALA A 83 1.77 5.95 -12.33
CA ALA A 83 0.95 4.83 -12.75
C ALA A 83 -0.46 4.90 -12.13
N PHE A 84 -1.43 4.31 -12.83
CA PHE A 84 -2.82 4.22 -12.39
C PHE A 84 -3.24 2.76 -12.30
N VAL A 85 -3.86 2.39 -11.18
CA VAL A 85 -4.46 1.08 -10.98
C VAL A 85 -5.96 1.29 -10.78
N VAL A 86 -6.77 0.72 -11.68
CA VAL A 86 -8.23 0.76 -11.58
C VAL A 86 -8.70 -0.58 -11.04
N VAL A 87 -9.31 -0.57 -9.87
CA VAL A 87 -9.86 -1.75 -9.22
C VAL A 87 -11.38 -1.72 -9.38
N LYS A 88 -11.93 -2.67 -10.13
CA LYS A 88 -13.37 -2.87 -10.28
C LYS A 88 -13.85 -3.76 -9.15
N CYS A 89 -14.66 -3.22 -8.24
CA CYS A 89 -15.15 -3.99 -7.10
C CYS A 89 -16.50 -3.51 -6.60
N GLU A 90 -17.18 -4.37 -5.84
CA GLU A 90 -18.40 -4.00 -5.13
C GLU A 90 -18.09 -3.00 -4.02
N GLU A 91 -19.07 -2.14 -3.70
CA GLU A 91 -18.94 -1.16 -2.60
C GLU A 91 -18.54 -1.80 -1.28
N ALA A 92 -19.02 -3.02 -1.00
CA ALA A 92 -18.68 -3.74 0.22
C ALA A 92 -17.16 -4.03 0.30
N VAL A 93 -16.57 -4.49 -0.80
CA VAL A 93 -15.13 -4.78 -0.90
C VAL A 93 -14.33 -3.48 -0.82
N ALA A 94 -14.77 -2.44 -1.53
CA ALA A 94 -14.11 -1.14 -1.52
C ALA A 94 -14.07 -0.51 -0.12
N ARG A 95 -15.20 -0.58 0.58
CA ARG A 95 -15.35 -0.05 1.93
C ARG A 95 -14.55 -0.85 2.96
N GLU A 96 -14.43 -2.15 2.79
CA GLU A 96 -13.63 -3.00 3.68
C GLU A 96 -12.13 -2.82 3.47
N LEU A 97 -11.66 -2.77 2.21
CA LEU A 97 -10.23 -2.79 1.88
C LEU A 97 -9.59 -1.41 1.71
N TYR A 98 -10.33 -0.43 1.16
CA TYR A 98 -9.76 0.88 0.79
C TYR A 98 -10.28 2.04 1.63
N SER A 99 -11.51 1.94 2.16
CA SER A 99 -12.08 2.99 3.02
C SER A 99 -12.15 2.58 4.50
N GLY A 100 -11.80 1.33 4.82
CA GLY A 100 -11.85 0.74 6.17
C GLY A 100 -11.14 1.59 7.23
N THR A 101 -11.73 1.75 8.41
CA THR A 101 -10.98 2.26 9.56
C THR A 101 -9.99 1.20 10.01
N GLU A 102 -8.74 1.58 10.28
CA GLU A 102 -7.67 0.68 10.76
C GLU A 102 -7.87 0.28 12.24
N GLU A 103 -9.11 0.10 12.68
CA GLU A 103 -9.40 -0.27 14.07
C GLU A 103 -9.21 -1.77 14.27
N CYS A 104 -8.31 -2.11 15.19
CA CYS A 104 -8.08 -3.48 15.61
C CYS A 104 -8.82 -3.73 16.92
N THR A 105 -9.64 -4.79 16.95
CA THR A 105 -10.26 -5.27 18.19
C THR A 105 -9.32 -6.27 18.85
N TYR A 106 -8.75 -5.88 19.98
CA TYR A 106 -7.97 -6.78 20.82
C TYR A 106 -8.92 -7.68 21.62
N LEU A 107 -8.56 -8.96 21.78
CA LEU A 107 -9.31 -9.89 22.62
C LEU A 107 -9.49 -9.31 24.04
N VAL A 108 -8.44 -8.67 24.54
CA VAL A 108 -8.48 -7.89 25.76
C VAL A 108 -9.07 -6.51 25.46
N HIS A 109 -10.40 -6.43 25.48
CA HIS A 109 -11.15 -5.20 25.18
C HIS A 109 -10.87 -4.05 26.18
N SER A 110 -10.38 -4.37 27.38
CA SER A 110 -10.08 -3.38 28.42
C SER A 110 -8.62 -2.94 28.39
N VAL A 111 -8.38 -1.66 28.11
CA VAL A 111 -7.05 -1.02 28.14
C VAL A 111 -6.34 -1.24 29.47
N ARG A 112 -7.08 -1.27 30.59
CA ARG A 112 -6.49 -1.50 31.92
C ARG A 112 -5.93 -2.92 32.03
N MET A 113 -6.69 -3.93 31.62
CA MET A 113 -6.22 -5.32 31.63
C MET A 113 -5.03 -5.51 30.70
N TYR A 114 -5.05 -4.92 29.51
CA TYR A 114 -3.90 -4.95 28.59
C TYR A 114 -2.63 -4.40 29.25
N ARG A 115 -2.70 -3.20 29.85
CA ARG A 115 -1.57 -2.58 30.54
C ARG A 115 -1.09 -3.41 31.73
N THR A 116 -2.00 -4.00 32.50
CA THR A 116 -1.65 -4.88 33.62
C THR A 116 -0.95 -6.15 33.14
N LEU A 117 -1.45 -6.82 32.09
CA LEU A 117 -0.83 -8.02 31.54
C LEU A 117 0.58 -7.74 31.00
N ILE A 118 0.76 -6.63 30.27
CA ILE A 118 2.08 -6.22 29.78
C ILE A 118 3.01 -5.87 30.95
N GLY A 119 2.51 -5.21 31.99
CA GLY A 119 3.28 -4.93 33.21
C GLY A 119 3.75 -6.21 33.92
N VAL A 120 2.85 -7.19 34.09
CA VAL A 120 3.17 -8.50 34.67
C VAL A 120 4.19 -9.24 33.81
N ALA A 121 3.99 -9.28 32.50
CA ALA A 121 4.93 -9.90 31.57
C ALA A 121 6.34 -9.26 31.66
N THR A 122 6.41 -7.93 31.76
CA THR A 122 7.69 -7.20 31.89
C THR A 122 8.39 -7.54 33.20
N PHE A 123 7.65 -7.65 34.31
CA PHE A 123 8.22 -8.04 35.60
C PHE A 123 8.77 -9.48 35.58
N ILE A 124 8.01 -10.42 35.03
CA ILE A 124 8.47 -11.81 34.88
C ILE A 124 9.70 -11.86 33.96
N LEU A 125 9.74 -11.04 32.90
CA LEU A 125 10.89 -10.95 32.01
C LEU A 125 12.15 -10.46 32.75
N MET A 126 12.04 -9.46 33.62
CA MET A 126 13.16 -8.99 34.44
C MET A 126 13.71 -10.11 35.33
N VAL A 127 12.82 -10.87 35.99
CA VAL A 127 13.22 -12.04 36.79
C VAL A 127 13.90 -13.10 35.93
N ALA A 128 13.36 -13.38 34.74
CA ALA A 128 13.92 -14.36 33.82
C ALA A 128 15.33 -13.98 33.34
N VAL A 129 15.58 -12.70 33.05
CA VAL A 129 16.90 -12.19 32.64
C VAL A 129 17.92 -12.36 33.78
N VAL A 130 17.54 -12.08 35.03
CA VAL A 130 18.41 -12.30 36.18
C VAL A 130 18.74 -13.78 36.35
N LEU A 131 17.74 -14.69 36.22
CA LEU A 131 17.98 -16.13 36.27
C LEU A 131 18.92 -16.58 35.14
N LEU A 132 18.72 -16.10 33.92
CA LEU A 132 19.57 -16.42 32.78
C LEU A 132 21.01 -15.96 32.98
N GLY A 133 21.23 -14.81 33.63
CA GLY A 133 22.58 -14.34 33.98
C GLY A 133 23.31 -15.22 34.99
N ASN A 134 22.59 -16.07 35.73
CA ASN A 134 23.14 -16.99 36.73
C ASN A 134 23.22 -18.45 36.24
N CYS A 135 22.81 -18.74 35.02
CA CYS A 135 22.90 -20.10 34.47
C CYS A 135 24.33 -20.44 34.00
N ASN A 136 24.58 -21.72 33.74
CA ASN A 136 25.87 -22.15 33.21
C ASN A 136 26.14 -21.52 31.84
N PHE A 137 27.42 -21.22 31.59
CA PHE A 137 27.87 -20.63 30.33
C PHE A 137 27.38 -21.41 29.09
N ASN A 138 27.37 -22.75 29.16
CA ASN A 138 26.88 -23.60 28.07
C ASN A 138 25.41 -23.32 27.72
N GLN A 139 24.54 -23.11 28.73
CA GLN A 139 23.13 -22.80 28.51
C GLN A 139 22.94 -21.35 28.08
N GLN A 140 23.71 -20.44 28.66
CA GLN A 140 23.71 -19.03 28.28
C GLN A 140 24.08 -18.85 26.80
N ALA A 141 25.11 -19.56 26.34
CA ALA A 141 25.53 -19.56 24.94
C ALA A 141 24.49 -20.23 24.02
N ALA A 142 23.86 -21.33 24.45
CA ALA A 142 22.80 -21.98 23.68
C ALA A 142 21.58 -21.07 23.49
N ILE A 143 21.10 -20.43 24.56
CA ILE A 143 19.96 -19.50 24.51
C ILE A 143 20.33 -18.25 23.70
N GLY A 144 21.53 -17.70 23.90
CA GLY A 144 22.02 -16.55 23.14
C GLY A 144 22.14 -16.83 21.64
N SER A 145 22.68 -17.99 21.25
CA SER A 145 22.79 -18.39 19.85
C SER A 145 21.40 -18.62 19.22
N ALA A 146 20.49 -19.27 19.95
CA ALA A 146 19.10 -19.43 19.51
C ALA A 146 18.42 -18.07 19.27
N TYR A 147 18.62 -17.09 20.16
CA TYR A 147 18.11 -15.73 19.98
C TYR A 147 18.68 -15.08 18.71
N ILE A 148 19.99 -15.16 18.47
CA ILE A 148 20.62 -14.58 17.27
C ILE A 148 20.05 -15.23 16.00
N VAL A 149 19.95 -16.56 15.97
CA VAL A 149 19.42 -17.30 14.81
C VAL A 149 17.96 -16.93 14.56
N LEU A 150 17.11 -16.94 15.60
CA LEU A 150 15.69 -16.59 15.46
C LEU A 150 15.50 -15.15 15.00
N ASN A 151 16.26 -14.19 15.55
CA ASN A 151 16.19 -12.79 15.07
C ASN A 151 16.61 -12.67 13.61
N GLY A 152 17.68 -13.36 13.20
CA GLY A 152 18.10 -13.40 11.80
C GLY A 152 17.02 -13.99 10.88
N LEU A 153 16.33 -15.04 11.33
CA LEU A 153 15.24 -15.65 10.57
C LEU A 153 13.98 -14.78 10.52
N TYR A 154 13.61 -14.10 11.61
CA TYR A 154 12.51 -13.14 11.61
C TYR A 154 12.81 -11.95 10.69
N TRP A 155 14.05 -11.48 10.68
CA TRP A 155 14.50 -10.48 9.72
C TRP A 155 14.41 -11.01 8.28
N ALA A 156 14.87 -12.24 8.01
CA ALA A 156 14.76 -12.84 6.70
C ALA A 156 13.30 -13.02 6.24
N ALA A 157 12.39 -13.34 7.17
CA ALA A 157 10.97 -13.40 6.87
C ALA A 157 10.42 -12.06 6.35
N SER A 158 10.97 -10.92 6.79
CA SER A 158 10.54 -9.61 6.27
C SER A 158 10.84 -9.39 4.78
N LEU A 159 11.74 -10.19 4.19
CA LEU A 159 12.05 -10.17 2.76
C LEU A 159 11.07 -11.02 1.94
N VAL A 160 10.25 -11.85 2.58
CA VAL A 160 9.29 -12.71 1.89
C VAL A 160 8.12 -11.86 1.36
N PRO A 161 7.61 -12.12 0.15
CA PRO A 161 6.45 -11.41 -0.39
C PRO A 161 5.24 -11.45 0.55
N LYS A 162 4.59 -10.30 0.73
CA LYS A 162 3.42 -10.14 1.64
C LYS A 162 2.27 -11.11 1.35
N LYS A 163 2.13 -11.55 0.10
CA LYS A 163 1.14 -12.54 -0.36
C LYS A 163 1.25 -13.91 0.31
N GLU A 164 2.41 -14.26 0.86
CA GLU A 164 2.61 -15.57 1.51
C GLU A 164 2.14 -15.59 2.96
N PHE A 165 1.91 -14.42 3.58
CA PHE A 165 1.54 -14.34 4.99
C PHE A 165 0.04 -14.47 5.22
N TRP A 166 -0.76 -13.92 4.30
CA TRP A 166 -2.20 -13.76 4.47
C TRP A 166 -2.95 -14.62 3.46
N ASP A 167 -3.97 -15.31 3.93
CA ASP A 167 -4.88 -16.03 3.05
C ASP A 167 -5.97 -15.07 2.56
N LEU A 168 -5.83 -14.60 1.33
CA LEU A 168 -6.80 -13.73 0.67
C LEU A 168 -7.86 -14.52 -0.12
N GLY A 169 -7.97 -15.84 0.07
CA GLY A 169 -8.94 -16.69 -0.64
C GLY A 169 -10.42 -16.35 -0.41
N LEU A 170 -10.73 -15.40 0.48
CA LEU A 170 -12.06 -14.81 0.62
C LEU A 170 -12.43 -13.90 -0.58
N TYR A 171 -11.44 -13.34 -1.26
CA TYR A 171 -11.62 -12.44 -2.38
C TYR A 171 -11.35 -13.17 -3.69
N ASP A 172 -12.29 -13.08 -4.62
CA ASP A 172 -12.07 -13.50 -6.01
C ASP A 172 -11.41 -12.34 -6.78
N THR A 173 -10.22 -12.60 -7.31
CA THR A 173 -9.42 -11.57 -7.99
C THR A 173 -9.11 -12.03 -9.40
N GLU A 174 -9.62 -11.29 -10.39
CA GLU A 174 -9.38 -11.53 -11.80
C GLU A 174 -8.61 -10.35 -12.41
N ASP A 175 -7.56 -10.64 -13.17
CA ASP A 175 -6.87 -9.62 -13.97
C ASP A 175 -7.67 -9.35 -15.25
N ILE A 176 -8.50 -8.30 -15.19
CA ILE A 176 -9.32 -7.83 -16.31
C ILE A 176 -8.58 -6.85 -17.22
N THR A 177 -7.26 -6.70 -17.08
CA THR A 177 -6.48 -5.72 -17.86
C THR A 177 -6.57 -6.04 -19.36
N PRO A 178 -7.10 -5.11 -20.17
CA PRO A 178 -7.14 -5.28 -21.62
C PRO A 178 -5.74 -5.40 -22.21
N ASP A 179 -5.57 -6.18 -23.29
CA ASP A 179 -4.25 -6.45 -23.90
C ASP A 179 -3.52 -5.19 -24.35
N ASP A 180 -4.24 -4.14 -24.73
CA ASP A 180 -3.63 -2.87 -25.09
C ASP A 180 -3.07 -2.10 -23.87
N CYS A 181 -3.55 -2.35 -22.66
CA CYS A 181 -3.06 -1.67 -21.46
C CYS A 181 -2.00 -2.44 -20.67
N ARG A 182 -1.77 -3.72 -20.98
CA ARG A 182 -0.92 -4.63 -20.18
C ARG A 182 0.54 -4.18 -20.06
N ASP A 183 1.10 -3.60 -21.12
CA ASP A 183 2.48 -3.11 -21.18
C ASP A 183 2.52 -1.57 -21.37
N ALA A 184 1.71 -0.84 -20.60
CA ALA A 184 1.63 0.63 -20.70
C ALA A 184 2.93 1.35 -20.28
N ASP A 185 3.81 0.66 -19.54
CA ASP A 185 5.15 1.11 -19.15
C ASP A 185 6.16 1.04 -20.30
N ARG A 186 5.86 0.31 -21.37
CA ARG A 186 6.77 0.12 -22.51
C ARG A 186 6.40 1.03 -23.69
N ALA A 187 7.44 1.41 -24.43
CA ALA A 187 7.28 2.05 -25.72
C ALA A 187 6.72 1.06 -26.75
N ARG A 188 5.80 1.53 -27.59
CA ARG A 188 5.28 0.76 -28.73
C ARG A 188 6.03 1.09 -30.01
N GLU A 189 5.93 0.18 -30.98
CA GLU A 189 6.42 0.43 -32.33
C GLU A 189 5.45 1.38 -33.05
N GLY A 190 5.96 2.53 -33.52
CA GLY A 190 5.15 3.53 -34.23
C GLY A 190 5.75 4.94 -34.20
N GLY A 191 6.55 5.25 -33.18
CA GLY A 191 7.28 6.52 -33.09
C GLY A 191 6.41 7.76 -32.85
N GLU A 192 5.11 7.58 -32.59
CA GLU A 192 4.19 8.66 -32.26
C GLU A 192 4.25 9.02 -30.77
N PRO A 193 3.81 10.24 -30.36
CA PRO A 193 3.81 10.63 -28.94
C PRO A 193 3.04 9.66 -28.02
N ASP A 194 1.96 9.05 -28.51
CA ASP A 194 1.17 8.04 -27.80
C ASP A 194 1.84 6.66 -27.70
N ASP A 195 2.89 6.41 -28.49
CA ASP A 195 3.64 5.15 -28.42
C ASP A 195 4.63 5.16 -27.25
N PHE A 196 5.04 6.32 -26.78
CA PHE A 196 5.93 6.44 -25.63
C PHE A 196 5.17 6.31 -24.30
N PRO A 197 5.79 5.74 -23.25
CA PRO A 197 5.19 5.70 -21.93
C PRO A 197 5.09 7.12 -21.38
N SER A 198 3.87 7.56 -21.08
CA SER A 198 3.61 8.90 -20.55
C SER A 198 2.48 8.88 -19.53
N PHE A 199 2.52 9.85 -18.61
CA PHE A 199 1.47 10.04 -17.61
C PHE A 199 0.08 10.20 -18.26
N THR A 200 0.01 10.97 -19.34
CA THR A 200 -1.23 11.24 -20.08
C THR A 200 -1.80 9.97 -20.72
N ARG A 201 -0.94 9.10 -21.28
CA ARG A 201 -1.34 7.79 -21.83
C ARG A 201 -1.93 6.89 -20.74
N SER A 202 -1.24 6.75 -19.61
CA SER A 202 -1.73 5.94 -18.48
C SER A 202 -3.03 6.50 -17.89
N MET A 203 -3.15 7.83 -17.82
CA MET A 203 -4.38 8.50 -17.37
C MET A 203 -5.54 8.26 -18.33
N TRP A 204 -5.30 8.29 -19.65
CA TRP A 204 -6.33 7.95 -20.63
C TRP A 204 -6.83 6.51 -20.47
N TYR A 205 -5.94 5.54 -20.28
CA TYR A 205 -6.34 4.15 -20.01
C TYR A 205 -7.19 4.05 -18.74
N ALA A 206 -6.83 4.76 -17.66
CA ALA A 206 -7.65 4.79 -16.46
C ALA A 206 -9.04 5.40 -16.72
N ILE A 207 -9.12 6.54 -17.40
CA ILE A 207 -10.38 7.22 -17.76
C ILE A 207 -11.28 6.31 -18.62
N ARG A 208 -10.66 5.56 -19.54
CA ARG A 208 -11.34 4.61 -20.42
C ARG A 208 -12.04 3.51 -19.64
N GLU A 209 -11.35 2.94 -18.65
CA GLU A 209 -11.90 1.86 -17.83
C GLU A 209 -12.89 2.38 -16.77
N THR A 210 -12.70 3.60 -16.24
CA THR A 210 -13.63 4.21 -15.29
C THR A 210 -14.91 4.72 -15.94
N GLY A 211 -14.85 5.16 -17.20
CA GLY A 211 -16.00 5.78 -17.88
C GLY A 211 -16.25 7.24 -17.47
N GLU A 212 -15.43 7.77 -16.56
CA GLU A 212 -15.61 9.07 -15.92
C GLU A 212 -14.29 9.81 -15.79
N VAL A 213 -14.36 11.15 -15.83
CA VAL A 213 -13.20 12.05 -15.69
C VAL A 213 -13.21 12.85 -14.38
N GLU A 214 -14.32 12.83 -13.63
CA GLU A 214 -14.48 13.67 -12.43
C GLU A 214 -13.49 13.32 -11.32
N TRP A 215 -13.14 12.04 -11.19
CA TRP A 215 -12.16 11.57 -10.22
C TRP A 215 -10.79 12.17 -10.47
N VAL A 216 -10.43 12.49 -11.73
CA VAL A 216 -9.13 13.10 -12.09
C VAL A 216 -8.99 14.48 -11.45
N GLN A 217 -10.06 15.28 -11.49
CA GLN A 217 -10.08 16.61 -10.89
C GLN A 217 -10.19 16.53 -9.36
N LYS A 218 -11.07 15.66 -8.83
CA LYS A 218 -11.27 15.48 -7.39
C LYS A 218 -10.03 14.95 -6.67
N SER A 219 -9.23 14.10 -7.32
CA SER A 219 -7.99 13.55 -6.77
C SER A 219 -6.76 14.43 -6.98
N GLY A 220 -6.86 15.53 -7.74
CA GLY A 220 -5.70 16.33 -8.15
C GLY A 220 -4.73 15.56 -9.05
N ALA A 221 -5.22 14.59 -9.81
CA ALA A 221 -4.41 13.84 -10.77
C ALA A 221 -3.90 14.74 -11.92
N ALA A 222 -4.71 15.69 -12.37
CA ALA A 222 -4.33 16.73 -13.32
C ALA A 222 -4.40 18.13 -12.68
N PRO A 223 -3.52 19.08 -13.08
CA PRO A 223 -3.64 20.49 -12.70
C PRO A 223 -5.01 21.08 -13.05
N GLN A 224 -5.53 21.96 -12.19
CA GLN A 224 -6.80 22.67 -12.43
C GLN A 224 -6.60 23.88 -13.35
N THR A 225 -6.15 23.64 -14.58
CA THR A 225 -6.01 24.68 -15.61
C THR A 225 -7.09 24.53 -16.68
N GLU A 226 -7.40 25.62 -17.39
CA GLU A 226 -8.39 25.60 -18.47
C GLU A 226 -7.99 24.62 -19.59
N LYS A 227 -6.69 24.56 -19.93
CA LYS A 227 -6.14 23.61 -20.92
C LYS A 227 -6.44 22.16 -20.53
N TRP A 228 -6.20 21.79 -19.27
CA TRP A 228 -6.55 20.45 -18.77
C TRP A 228 -8.06 20.22 -18.73
N GLY A 229 -8.86 21.25 -18.42
CA GLY A 229 -10.31 21.21 -18.50
C GLY A 229 -10.82 20.88 -19.91
N LYS A 230 -10.28 21.55 -20.94
CA LYS A 230 -10.61 21.30 -22.36
C LYS A 230 -10.26 19.86 -22.77
N TRP A 231 -9.06 19.39 -22.41
CA TRP A 231 -8.64 18.01 -22.70
C TRP A 231 -9.52 16.96 -22.00
N LEU A 232 -9.84 17.16 -20.72
CA LEU A 232 -10.74 16.28 -19.96
C LEU A 232 -12.16 16.28 -20.52
N GLY A 233 -12.63 17.41 -21.04
CA GLY A 233 -13.90 17.53 -21.77
C GLY A 233 -13.92 16.63 -23.01
N LYS A 234 -12.91 16.76 -23.88
CA LYS A 234 -12.74 15.90 -25.07
C LYS A 234 -12.67 14.41 -24.68
N ALA A 235 -11.87 14.08 -23.67
CA ALA A 235 -11.76 12.70 -23.18
C ALA A 235 -13.10 12.14 -22.70
N LYS A 236 -13.91 12.94 -21.99
CA LYS A 236 -15.25 12.57 -21.53
C LYS A 236 -16.20 12.30 -22.70
N GLU A 237 -16.15 13.12 -23.75
CA GLU A 237 -16.97 12.95 -24.95
C GLU A 237 -16.63 11.65 -25.68
N VAL A 238 -15.34 11.38 -25.91
CA VAL A 238 -14.87 10.15 -26.58
C VAL A 238 -15.36 8.89 -25.84
N VAL A 239 -15.26 8.88 -24.51
CA VAL A 239 -15.71 7.77 -23.67
C VAL A 239 -17.22 7.60 -23.67
N LYS A 240 -17.98 8.70 -23.76
CA LYS A 240 -19.45 8.68 -23.77
C LYS A 240 -20.02 8.24 -25.12
N GLU A 241 -19.45 8.71 -26.22
CA GLU A 241 -19.94 8.42 -27.56
C GLU A 241 -19.57 7.01 -28.05
N ARG A 242 -18.42 6.47 -27.62
CA ARG A 242 -17.93 5.13 -28.00
C ARG A 242 -17.98 4.86 -29.51
N LYS A 243 -17.63 5.86 -30.32
CA LYS A 243 -17.55 5.74 -31.79
C LYS A 243 -16.59 4.62 -32.20
N PRO A 244 -16.77 3.97 -33.37
CA PRO A 244 -15.82 2.96 -33.86
C PRO A 244 -14.39 3.51 -33.85
N GLY A 245 -13.46 2.79 -33.22
CA GLY A 245 -12.06 3.24 -33.07
C GLY A 245 -11.76 4.14 -31.87
N TRP A 246 -12.74 4.44 -30.99
CA TRP A 246 -12.55 5.29 -29.80
C TRP A 246 -11.41 4.85 -28.87
N LYS A 247 -11.12 3.53 -28.82
CA LYS A 247 -9.99 2.99 -28.03
C LYS A 247 -8.62 3.45 -28.54
N ALA A 248 -8.52 3.76 -29.84
CA ALA A 248 -7.30 4.24 -30.51
C ALA A 248 -7.23 5.78 -30.55
N TRP A 249 -8.03 6.48 -29.74
CA TRP A 249 -7.92 7.93 -29.62
C TRP A 249 -6.53 8.32 -29.10
N LYS A 250 -5.87 9.24 -29.83
CA LYS A 250 -4.51 9.70 -29.57
C LYS A 250 -4.50 10.75 -28.46
N ALA A 251 -4.55 10.27 -27.23
CA ALA A 251 -4.75 11.07 -26.04
C ALA A 251 -3.55 12.00 -25.74
N VAL A 252 -2.32 11.56 -26.02
CA VAL A 252 -1.10 12.37 -25.85
C VAL A 252 -1.03 13.44 -26.93
N GLY A 253 -1.23 13.06 -28.20
CA GLY A 253 -1.25 14.01 -29.32
C GLY A 253 -2.32 15.11 -29.15
N GLU A 254 -3.52 14.77 -28.67
CA GLU A 254 -4.57 15.76 -28.38
C GLU A 254 -4.24 16.69 -27.23
N LYS A 255 -3.51 16.19 -26.22
CA LYS A 255 -3.00 17.06 -25.16
C LYS A 255 -1.98 18.03 -25.74
N ASP A 256 -1.03 17.55 -26.53
CA ASP A 256 0.00 18.41 -27.14
C ASP A 256 -0.64 19.47 -28.05
N ALA A 257 -1.68 19.12 -28.81
CA ALA A 257 -2.45 20.07 -29.63
C ALA A 257 -3.17 21.15 -28.80
N VAL A 258 -3.90 20.76 -27.74
CA VAL A 258 -4.60 21.73 -26.86
C VAL A 258 -3.61 22.66 -26.15
N PHE A 259 -2.39 22.19 -25.89
CA PHE A 259 -1.37 23.00 -25.23
C PHE A 259 -0.70 23.97 -26.22
N ALA A 260 -0.47 23.53 -27.46
CA ALA A 260 0.07 24.34 -28.55
C ALA A 260 -0.90 25.45 -29.01
N GLU A 261 -2.20 25.18 -29.11
CA GLU A 261 -3.22 26.20 -29.45
C GLU A 261 -3.16 27.42 -28.51
N GLY A 262 -2.88 27.21 -27.22
CA GLY A 262 -2.77 28.29 -26.25
C GLY A 262 -1.39 28.95 -26.16
N GLU A 263 -0.35 28.42 -26.80
CA GLU A 263 0.93 29.14 -26.95
C GLU A 263 0.84 30.16 -28.09
N VAL A 264 0.14 29.82 -29.17
CA VAL A 264 -0.15 30.73 -30.29
C VAL A 264 -1.07 31.87 -29.84
N GLU A 265 -2.10 31.61 -29.03
CA GLU A 265 -2.96 32.66 -28.47
C GLU A 265 -2.24 33.60 -27.48
N GLU A 266 -1.20 33.13 -26.76
CA GLU A 266 -0.38 34.01 -25.88
C GLU A 266 0.64 34.82 -26.67
N GLU A 267 1.23 34.27 -27.74
CA GLU A 267 2.14 35.00 -28.65
C GLU A 267 1.41 36.09 -29.46
N ASP A 268 0.18 35.84 -29.92
CA ASP A 268 -0.63 36.83 -30.66
C ASP A 268 -1.09 38.01 -29.79
N VAL A 269 -1.09 37.86 -28.46
CA VAL A 269 -1.38 38.95 -27.51
C VAL A 269 -0.12 39.79 -27.21
N VAL A 270 1.08 39.28 -27.50
CA VAL A 270 2.37 39.90 -27.18
C VAL A 270 3.17 40.17 -28.48
N MET A 271 2.75 41.18 -29.27
CA MET A 271 3.55 42.15 -30.09
C MET A 271 2.94 42.49 -31.48
N PRO A 272 3.11 43.72 -32.03
CA PRO A 272 3.39 45.02 -31.42
C PRO A 272 2.40 46.13 -31.83
N ALA A 273 2.20 47.14 -30.96
CA ALA A 273 1.65 48.43 -31.38
C ALA A 273 2.73 49.18 -32.18
N GLU A 274 2.42 49.48 -33.44
CA GLU A 274 3.29 50.16 -34.39
C GLU A 274 3.75 51.55 -33.92
N VAL A 275 4.99 51.83 -34.32
CA VAL A 275 5.74 53.08 -34.24
C VAL A 275 4.99 54.19 -34.99
N GLY A 276 4.67 55.28 -34.28
CA GLY A 276 4.21 56.55 -34.86
C GLY A 276 5.25 57.65 -34.66
N GLU A 277 5.81 58.14 -35.75
CA GLU A 277 6.80 59.22 -35.84
C GLU A 277 6.29 60.57 -35.32
N GLY A 278 7.21 61.35 -34.72
CA GLY A 278 7.43 62.74 -35.09
C GLY A 278 6.86 63.86 -34.20
N VAL A 279 7.78 64.65 -33.61
CA VAL A 279 7.94 66.13 -33.73
C VAL A 279 8.23 66.86 -32.40
N LEU A 280 9.51 67.24 -32.28
CA LEU A 280 10.14 68.50 -31.83
C LEU A 280 9.79 69.23 -30.50
N ASN A 281 10.90 69.69 -29.89
CA ASN A 281 11.16 70.84 -28.98
C ASN A 281 11.48 70.41 -27.55
N GLY A 282 12.56 70.84 -26.89
CA GLY A 282 13.65 71.79 -27.15
C GLY A 282 14.39 71.98 -25.81
N ASP A 283 15.66 72.42 -25.86
CA ASP A 283 16.42 73.16 -24.81
C ASP A 283 16.41 72.60 -23.36
N THR A 284 17.51 72.36 -22.66
CA THR A 284 18.67 73.24 -22.42
C THR A 284 19.64 72.52 -21.47
N MET A 285 20.94 72.79 -21.68
CA MET A 285 22.12 72.72 -20.77
C MET A 285 22.18 71.66 -19.65
#